data_AF-A0AAD7SAS7-F1
#
_entry.id   AF-A0AAD7SAS7-F1
#
_cell.length_a   1.000
_cell.length_b   1.000
_cell.length_c   1.000
_cell.angle_alpha   90.00
_cell.angle_beta   90.00
_cell.angle_gamma   90.00
#
_symmetry.space_group_name_H-M   'P 1'
#
loop_
_entity.id
_entity.type
_entity.pdbx_description
1 polymer ?
#
loop_
_entity_poly.entity_id
_entity_poly.type
_entity_poly.pdbx_seq_one_letter_code
_entity_poly.pdbx_strand_id
1 'polypeptide(L)'
;MQGDWNAKVGEDAYPNWKDTCGPYSNIKTNDRGLRLLEFARYNNLMLANTLGLHKASRRWTWHSPNGEHHNQIDYILIKKRFQSSVNVGRTRSFPKADIGSDHDLVLMSFSLRLKKIKSSKYTRMKLNLDKLQDPEVAELFKTTLGGKITTLLLEGAEDTDTDTMTTKFNTAVTETYHCDPWQTPPKKNPWVTNELLDLCDKRRALKRSKNSPEGYDAYRTINKDIKKQMQSAKQNWIEEHCKEIENSLKYNNNTKMAYQTVKELTKTKQPRASTIQSKTGECLTEEQKILDRWTEYCSNSTTASPMGIQQFCPAPNH
;
A
#
# COMPACT_ATOMS: atom_id res chain seq x y z
N MET A 1 15.27 -1.32 -9.32
CA MET A 1 14.46 -1.01 -10.51
C MET A 1 13.81 -2.30 -10.98
N GLN A 2 12.58 -2.25 -11.48
CA GLN A 2 11.88 -3.42 -12.02
C GLN A 2 11.04 -3.00 -13.21
N GLY A 3 10.91 -3.86 -14.22
CA GLY A 3 10.05 -3.60 -15.37
C GLY A 3 10.44 -4.42 -16.59
N ASP A 4 9.72 -4.18 -17.67
CA ASP A 4 10.01 -4.68 -19.00
C ASP A 4 11.10 -3.82 -19.66
N TRP A 5 12.22 -4.44 -20.01
CA TRP A 5 13.33 -3.78 -20.68
C TRP A 5 13.39 -4.09 -22.18
N ASN A 6 12.52 -4.98 -22.68
CA ASN A 6 12.54 -5.51 -24.04
C ASN A 6 13.94 -5.97 -24.48
N ALA A 7 14.72 -6.46 -23.51
CA ALA A 7 16.12 -6.82 -23.63
C ALA A 7 16.27 -8.32 -23.36
N LYS A 8 17.18 -8.99 -24.07
CA LYS A 8 17.52 -10.39 -23.80
C LYS A 8 18.95 -10.44 -23.31
N VAL A 9 19.13 -10.76 -22.04
CA VAL A 9 20.42 -11.17 -21.47
C VAL A 9 20.46 -12.69 -21.48
N GLY A 10 21.53 -13.25 -22.03
CA GLY A 10 21.71 -14.69 -22.17
C GLY A 10 22.89 -15.24 -21.37
N GLU A 11 23.01 -16.57 -21.37
CA GLU A 11 24.11 -17.28 -20.71
C GLU A 11 25.48 -16.91 -21.31
N ASP A 12 25.50 -16.50 -22.58
CA ASP A 12 26.67 -15.98 -23.32
C ASP A 12 27.26 -14.69 -22.73
N ALA A 13 26.47 -13.85 -22.07
CA ALA A 13 26.98 -12.64 -21.42
C ALA A 13 27.64 -12.93 -20.06
N TYR A 14 27.27 -14.01 -19.37
CA TYR A 14 27.72 -14.27 -18.00
C TYR A 14 29.25 -14.26 -17.82
N PRO A 15 30.08 -14.87 -18.71
CA PRO A 15 31.53 -14.86 -18.55
C PRO A 15 32.15 -13.46 -18.41
N ASN A 16 31.59 -12.47 -19.13
CA ASN A 16 32.09 -11.09 -19.17
C ASN A 16 31.38 -10.16 -18.18
N TRP A 17 30.24 -10.59 -17.62
CA TRP A 17 29.33 -9.75 -16.83
C TRP A 17 28.94 -10.36 -15.48
N LYS A 18 29.78 -11.24 -14.91
CA LYS A 18 29.54 -12.00 -13.66
C LYS A 18 29.01 -11.15 -12.48
N ASP A 19 29.48 -9.90 -12.36
CA ASP A 19 29.06 -9.03 -11.25
C ASP A 19 27.72 -8.32 -11.52
N THR A 20 27.14 -8.47 -12.70
CA THR A 20 25.97 -7.71 -13.18
C THR A 20 24.81 -8.63 -13.53
N CYS A 21 25.07 -9.82 -14.10
CA CYS A 21 24.08 -10.84 -14.36
C CYS A 21 24.54 -12.21 -13.87
N GLY A 22 23.60 -13.11 -13.66
CA GLY A 22 23.86 -14.52 -13.38
C GLY A 22 23.81 -15.38 -14.64
N PRO A 23 24.17 -16.68 -14.51
CA PRO A 23 24.27 -17.60 -15.63
C PRO A 23 22.93 -18.18 -16.08
N TYR A 24 21.81 -17.87 -15.41
CA TYR A 24 20.53 -18.54 -15.62
C TYR A 24 19.50 -17.59 -16.20
N SER A 25 19.60 -17.33 -17.51
CA SER A 25 18.68 -16.43 -18.23
C SER A 25 18.27 -16.97 -19.61
N ASN A 26 18.21 -16.13 -20.64
CA ASN A 26 17.97 -16.57 -22.02
C ASN A 26 19.18 -17.34 -22.58
N ILE A 27 19.04 -17.94 -23.76
CA ILE A 27 20.16 -18.64 -24.41
C ILE A 27 21.20 -17.64 -24.93
N LYS A 28 20.75 -16.55 -25.56
CA LYS A 28 21.61 -15.58 -26.25
C LYS A 28 21.25 -14.15 -25.88
N THR A 29 22.28 -13.31 -25.76
CA THR A 29 22.16 -11.89 -25.50
C THR A 29 21.90 -11.13 -26.79
N ASN A 30 21.01 -10.13 -26.76
CA ASN A 30 20.83 -9.18 -27.87
C ASN A 30 21.43 -7.81 -27.53
N ASP A 31 21.52 -6.91 -28.51
CA ASP A 31 22.12 -5.58 -28.34
C ASP A 31 21.48 -4.77 -27.20
N ARG A 32 20.15 -4.91 -27.02
CA ARG A 32 19.42 -4.27 -25.92
C ARG A 32 19.81 -4.87 -24.56
N GLY A 33 20.07 -6.18 -24.53
CA GLY A 33 20.66 -6.89 -23.38
C GLY A 33 22.03 -6.36 -23.00
N LEU A 34 22.91 -6.11 -23.99
CA LEU A 34 24.22 -5.51 -23.73
C LEU A 34 24.08 -4.09 -23.14
N ARG A 35 23.21 -3.25 -23.71
CA ARG A 35 22.92 -1.91 -23.17
C ARG A 35 22.36 -1.96 -21.75
N LEU A 36 21.50 -2.93 -21.46
CA LEU A 36 20.98 -3.15 -20.11
C LEU A 36 22.10 -3.52 -19.13
N LEU A 37 23.05 -4.36 -19.55
CA LEU A 37 24.21 -4.74 -18.74
C LEU A 37 25.16 -3.56 -18.50
N GLU A 38 25.43 -2.75 -19.52
CA GLU A 38 26.20 -1.50 -19.40
C GLU A 38 25.55 -0.54 -18.40
N PHE A 39 24.25 -0.30 -18.56
CA PHE A 39 23.46 0.52 -17.65
C PHE A 39 23.52 0.00 -16.21
N ALA A 40 23.32 -1.31 -16.02
CA ALA A 40 23.36 -1.94 -14.71
C ALA A 40 24.74 -1.82 -14.08
N ARG A 41 25.81 -2.06 -14.84
CA ARG A 41 27.19 -1.92 -14.36
C ARG A 41 27.52 -0.49 -13.96
N TYR A 42 27.20 0.48 -14.80
CA TYR A 42 27.41 1.91 -14.52
C TYR A 42 26.74 2.35 -13.22
N ASN A 43 25.53 1.84 -12.95
CA ASN A 43 24.76 2.18 -11.76
C ASN A 43 25.04 1.28 -10.53
N ASN A 44 26.04 0.40 -10.61
CA ASN A 44 26.35 -0.61 -9.59
C ASN A 44 25.13 -1.46 -9.19
N LEU A 45 24.44 -1.97 -10.21
CA LEU A 45 23.27 -2.83 -10.12
C LEU A 45 23.59 -4.24 -10.61
N MET A 46 22.72 -5.18 -10.23
CA MET A 46 22.72 -6.54 -10.75
C MET A 46 21.30 -7.01 -11.05
N LEU A 47 21.16 -7.89 -12.04
CA LEU A 47 19.91 -8.50 -12.50
C LEU A 47 19.57 -9.71 -11.60
N ALA A 48 18.77 -9.50 -10.57
CA ALA A 48 18.48 -10.49 -9.52
C ALA A 48 17.84 -11.78 -10.06
N ASN A 49 16.91 -11.67 -11.00
CA ASN A 49 16.19 -12.80 -11.58
C ASN A 49 16.97 -13.56 -12.67
N THR A 50 18.28 -13.32 -12.79
CA THR A 50 19.21 -14.11 -13.63
C THR A 50 20.15 -14.99 -12.79
N LEU A 51 20.13 -14.85 -11.47
CA LEU A 51 21.05 -15.52 -10.53
C LEU A 51 20.64 -16.95 -10.17
N GLY A 52 19.36 -17.29 -10.32
CA GLY A 52 18.80 -18.54 -9.79
C GLY A 52 18.63 -19.62 -10.84
N LEU A 53 19.10 -20.82 -10.52
CA LEU A 53 18.81 -22.02 -11.31
C LEU A 53 17.34 -22.41 -11.12
N HIS A 54 16.49 -21.95 -12.03
CA HIS A 54 15.07 -22.28 -12.07
C HIS A 54 14.72 -23.06 -13.33
N LYS A 55 13.62 -23.82 -13.29
CA LYS A 55 13.03 -24.43 -14.49
C LYS A 55 12.74 -23.34 -15.54
N ALA A 56 12.81 -23.67 -16.83
CA ALA A 56 12.62 -22.70 -17.91
C ALA A 56 11.29 -21.91 -17.80
N SER A 57 10.19 -22.61 -17.46
CA SER A 57 8.88 -22.01 -17.19
C SER A 57 8.83 -21.06 -15.98
N ARG A 58 9.89 -20.96 -15.18
CA ARG A 58 10.03 -20.03 -14.05
C ARG A 58 11.05 -18.92 -14.33
N ARG A 59 11.60 -18.87 -15.54
CA ARG A 59 12.53 -17.83 -16.00
C ARG A 59 11.89 -16.92 -17.05
N TRP A 60 11.07 -17.48 -17.93
CA TRP A 60 10.35 -16.72 -18.95
C TRP A 60 9.42 -15.71 -18.30
N THR A 61 9.38 -14.52 -18.88
CA THR A 61 8.55 -13.41 -18.42
C THR A 61 7.59 -12.93 -19.51
N TRP A 62 7.80 -13.39 -20.75
CA TRP A 62 6.97 -13.07 -21.90
C TRP A 62 6.76 -14.30 -22.79
N HIS A 63 5.56 -14.41 -23.35
CA HIS A 63 5.12 -15.48 -24.25
C HIS A 63 4.61 -14.90 -25.57
N SER A 64 5.04 -15.47 -26.70
CA SER A 64 4.48 -15.08 -28.00
C SER A 64 2.98 -15.41 -28.09
N PRO A 65 2.20 -14.67 -28.90
CA PRO A 65 0.76 -14.93 -29.06
C PRO A 65 0.41 -16.35 -29.50
N ASN A 66 1.30 -16.98 -30.29
CA ASN A 66 1.19 -18.36 -30.76
C ASN A 66 1.74 -19.40 -29.78
N GLY A 67 2.33 -18.97 -28.65
CA GLY A 67 2.87 -19.86 -27.62
C GLY A 67 4.19 -20.56 -27.96
N GLU A 68 4.80 -20.28 -29.11
CA GLU A 68 6.03 -20.97 -29.56
C GLU A 68 7.32 -20.40 -28.97
N HIS A 69 7.32 -19.10 -28.65
CA HIS A 69 8.51 -18.40 -28.18
C HIS A 69 8.30 -17.85 -26.77
N HIS A 70 9.30 -18.06 -25.94
CA HIS A 70 9.29 -17.60 -24.56
C HIS A 70 10.63 -16.93 -24.23
N ASN A 71 10.56 -15.74 -23.66
CA ASN A 71 11.75 -14.94 -23.38
C ASN A 71 11.67 -14.37 -21.96
N GLN A 72 12.84 -14.14 -21.37
CA GLN A 72 12.98 -13.28 -20.20
C GLN A 72 13.34 -11.87 -20.71
N ILE A 73 12.42 -10.93 -20.54
CA ILE A 73 12.59 -9.50 -20.91
C ILE A 73 12.25 -8.55 -19.75
N ASP A 74 11.63 -9.06 -18.70
CA ASP A 74 11.36 -8.37 -17.45
C ASP A 74 12.46 -8.65 -16.43
N TYR A 75 13.09 -7.59 -15.91
CA TYR A 75 14.23 -7.72 -15.01
C TYR A 75 14.04 -6.96 -13.71
N ILE A 76 14.49 -7.58 -12.63
CA ILE A 76 14.56 -6.97 -11.31
C ILE A 76 16.02 -6.62 -11.03
N LEU A 77 16.34 -5.32 -11.07
CA LEU A 77 17.67 -4.78 -10.82
C LEU A 77 17.78 -4.30 -9.38
N ILE A 78 18.80 -4.76 -8.66
CA ILE A 78 19.10 -4.34 -7.30
C ILE A 78 20.51 -3.77 -7.19
N LYS A 79 20.76 -2.88 -6.22
CA LYS A 79 22.12 -2.42 -5.92
C LYS A 79 22.97 -3.59 -5.43
N LYS A 80 24.20 -3.74 -5.95
CA LYS A 80 25.10 -4.85 -5.58
C LYS A 80 25.33 -4.99 -4.08
N ARG A 81 25.36 -3.87 -3.34
CA ARG A 81 25.48 -3.87 -1.87
C ARG A 81 24.40 -4.69 -1.15
N PHE A 82 23.27 -4.95 -1.81
CA PHE A 82 22.16 -5.75 -1.29
C PHE A 82 22.04 -7.13 -1.93
N GLN A 83 23.06 -7.60 -2.65
CA GLN A 83 23.07 -8.92 -3.27
C GLN A 83 22.78 -10.03 -2.26
N SER A 84 23.39 -9.97 -1.08
CA SER A 84 23.19 -10.94 0.01
C SER A 84 21.77 -10.91 0.61
N SER A 85 21.01 -9.84 0.36
CA SER A 85 19.61 -9.72 0.79
C SER A 85 18.62 -10.39 -0.18
N VAL A 86 19.06 -10.79 -1.37
CA VAL A 86 18.18 -11.46 -2.35
C VAL A 86 18.05 -12.94 -2.02
N ASN A 87 16.81 -13.40 -1.85
CA ASN A 87 16.53 -14.83 -1.84
C ASN A 87 16.43 -15.32 -3.29
N VAL A 88 17.56 -15.76 -3.83
CA VAL A 88 17.69 -16.23 -5.22
C VAL A 88 16.70 -17.37 -5.53
N GLY A 89 16.51 -18.30 -4.58
CA GLY A 89 15.57 -19.42 -4.72
C GLY A 89 14.10 -19.00 -4.83
N ARG A 90 13.75 -17.78 -4.37
CA ARG A 90 12.40 -17.20 -4.45
C ARG A 90 12.32 -16.00 -5.41
N THR A 91 13.29 -15.85 -6.30
CA THR A 91 13.32 -14.79 -7.31
C THR A 91 13.14 -15.37 -8.70
N ARG A 92 11.91 -15.36 -9.21
CA ARG A 92 11.50 -16.10 -10.41
C ARG A 92 10.16 -15.61 -10.97
N SER A 93 9.82 -16.04 -12.17
CA SER A 93 8.51 -15.80 -12.77
C SER A 93 7.43 -16.77 -12.25
N PHE A 94 6.18 -16.32 -12.33
CA PHE A 94 5.00 -17.02 -11.85
C PHE A 94 3.95 -17.11 -12.97
N PRO A 95 4.06 -18.11 -13.87
CA PRO A 95 3.14 -18.31 -15.00
C PRO A 95 1.67 -18.52 -14.63
N LYS A 96 1.44 -18.90 -13.39
CA LYS A 96 0.09 -19.15 -12.87
C LYS A 96 -0.60 -17.88 -12.37
N ALA A 97 0.08 -16.73 -12.33
CA ALA A 97 -0.53 -15.46 -11.95
C ALA A 97 -1.45 -14.97 -13.08
N ASP A 98 -2.74 -14.86 -12.81
CA ASP A 98 -3.76 -14.71 -13.85
C ASP A 98 -4.13 -13.26 -14.17
N ILE A 99 -3.25 -12.58 -14.91
CA ILE A 99 -3.33 -11.13 -15.20
C ILE A 99 -3.83 -10.78 -16.61
N GLY A 100 -4.11 -11.78 -17.47
CA GLY A 100 -4.63 -11.53 -18.82
C GLY A 100 -3.66 -10.81 -19.76
N SER A 101 -2.36 -10.92 -19.50
CA SER A 101 -1.26 -10.41 -20.32
C SER A 101 -0.48 -11.58 -20.93
N ASP A 102 0.26 -11.29 -22.00
CA ASP A 102 1.35 -12.09 -22.55
C ASP A 102 2.61 -12.09 -21.67
N HIS A 103 2.63 -11.31 -20.60
CA HIS A 103 3.66 -11.32 -19.57
C HIS A 103 3.29 -12.15 -18.34
N ASP A 104 4.32 -12.78 -17.77
CA ASP A 104 4.26 -13.48 -16.49
C ASP A 104 4.70 -12.57 -15.34
N LEU A 105 4.04 -12.72 -14.19
CA LEU A 105 4.42 -12.00 -12.98
C LEU A 105 5.82 -12.41 -12.51
N VAL A 106 6.75 -11.47 -12.43
CA VAL A 106 8.07 -11.69 -11.83
C VAL A 106 8.07 -11.23 -10.39
N LEU A 107 8.46 -12.11 -9.46
CA LEU A 107 8.58 -11.77 -8.04
C LEU A 107 10.00 -12.02 -7.55
N MET A 108 10.44 -11.16 -6.64
CA MET A 108 11.66 -11.30 -5.87
C MET A 108 11.32 -11.29 -4.39
N SER A 109 11.88 -12.24 -3.64
CA SER A 109 11.88 -12.16 -2.17
C SER A 109 13.18 -11.52 -1.71
N PHE A 110 13.06 -10.49 -0.89
CA PHE A 110 14.18 -9.66 -0.46
C PHE A 110 14.12 -9.42 1.04
N SER A 111 15.22 -9.72 1.74
CA SER A 111 15.31 -9.67 3.20
C SER A 111 16.24 -8.54 3.63
N LEU A 112 15.65 -7.51 4.24
CA LEU A 112 16.38 -6.40 4.86
C LEU A 112 16.29 -6.48 6.38
N ARG A 113 17.43 -6.35 7.06
CA ARG A 113 17.47 -6.06 8.49
C ARG A 113 17.60 -4.56 8.69
N LEU A 114 16.46 -3.88 8.81
CA LEU A 114 16.44 -2.45 9.10
C LEU A 114 16.63 -2.21 10.60
N LYS A 115 17.50 -1.27 10.96
CA LYS A 115 17.59 -0.78 12.35
C LYS A 115 16.33 0.02 12.65
N LYS A 116 15.51 -0.47 13.57
CA LYS A 116 14.32 0.25 14.03
C LYS A 116 14.75 1.48 14.83
N ILE A 117 14.53 2.67 14.26
CA ILE A 117 14.57 3.92 15.02
C ILE A 117 13.30 3.93 15.88
N LYS A 118 13.45 3.81 17.20
CA LYS A 118 12.32 3.85 18.14
C LYS A 118 11.98 5.32 18.38
N SER A 119 10.93 5.84 17.76
CA SER A 119 10.25 7.00 18.32
C SER A 119 9.28 6.49 19.40
N SER A 120 9.18 7.22 20.50
CA SER A 120 8.05 7.11 21.41
C SER A 120 6.77 7.28 20.59
N LYS A 121 5.88 6.28 20.59
CA LYS A 121 4.57 6.38 19.93
C LYS A 121 3.51 6.46 21.01
N TYR A 122 2.78 7.56 21.05
CA TYR A 122 1.40 7.54 21.53
C TYR A 122 0.58 6.71 20.54
N THR A 123 0.29 5.47 20.89
CA THR A 123 -0.54 4.60 20.07
C THR A 123 -1.99 5.04 20.24
N ARG A 124 -2.47 5.94 19.37
CA ARG A 124 -3.90 6.27 19.33
C ARG A 124 -4.66 5.00 18.92
N MET A 125 -5.31 4.37 19.89
CA MET A 125 -6.16 3.21 19.66
C MET A 125 -7.26 3.59 18.68
N LYS A 126 -7.41 2.81 17.61
CA LYS A 126 -8.52 2.98 16.66
C LYS A 126 -9.54 1.88 16.96
N LEU A 127 -10.58 2.24 17.70
CA LEU A 127 -11.67 1.35 18.07
C LEU A 127 -12.54 1.04 16.85
N ASN A 128 -12.87 -0.24 16.62
CA ASN A 128 -13.89 -0.65 15.66
C ASN A 128 -15.26 -0.57 16.30
N LEU A 129 -15.88 0.62 16.22
CA LEU A 129 -17.18 0.89 16.85
C LEU A 129 -18.35 0.26 16.09
N ASP A 130 -18.17 -0.10 14.81
CA ASP A 130 -19.24 -0.65 13.96
C ASP A 130 -19.75 -1.99 14.50
N LYS A 131 -18.89 -2.76 15.17
CA LYS A 131 -19.28 -4.02 15.81
C LYS A 131 -20.18 -3.85 17.03
N LEU A 132 -20.19 -2.68 17.67
CA LEU A 132 -21.09 -2.40 18.79
C LEU A 132 -22.52 -2.09 18.33
N GLN A 133 -22.78 -2.07 17.01
CA GLN A 133 -24.16 -2.00 16.50
C GLN A 133 -24.89 -3.35 16.63
N ASP A 134 -24.15 -4.45 16.77
CA ASP A 134 -24.74 -5.75 17.07
C ASP A 134 -25.15 -5.80 18.55
N PRO A 135 -26.44 -6.02 18.87
CA PRO A 135 -26.94 -6.03 20.24
C PRO A 135 -26.26 -7.03 21.16
N GLU A 136 -25.93 -8.23 20.65
CA GLU A 136 -25.27 -9.27 21.46
C GLU A 136 -23.83 -8.84 21.81
N VAL A 137 -23.17 -8.23 20.85
CA VAL A 137 -21.80 -7.73 20.99
C VAL A 137 -21.76 -6.53 21.94
N ALA A 138 -22.74 -5.64 21.88
CA ALA A 138 -22.86 -4.50 22.77
C ALA A 138 -23.05 -4.93 24.22
N GLU A 139 -23.91 -5.93 24.47
CA GLU A 139 -24.20 -6.40 25.83
C GLU A 139 -23.02 -7.17 26.44
N LEU A 140 -22.32 -7.98 25.63
CA LEU A 140 -21.08 -8.65 26.07
C LEU A 140 -19.97 -7.64 26.42
N PHE A 141 -19.84 -6.57 25.63
CA PHE A 141 -18.88 -5.50 25.90
C PHE A 141 -19.24 -4.77 27.20
N LYS A 142 -20.51 -4.43 27.40
CA LYS A 142 -21.02 -3.73 28.58
C LYS A 142 -20.82 -4.54 29.86
N THR A 143 -21.12 -5.83 29.84
CA THR A 143 -20.93 -6.74 30.99
C THR A 143 -19.45 -6.91 31.34
N THR A 144 -18.59 -7.11 30.34
CA THR A 144 -17.14 -7.27 30.55
C THR A 144 -16.50 -5.98 31.09
N LEU A 145 -16.86 -4.83 30.51
CA LEU A 145 -16.37 -3.53 30.97
C LEU A 145 -16.90 -3.21 32.36
N GLY A 146 -18.20 -3.46 32.60
CA GLY A 146 -18.86 -3.27 33.89
C GLY A 146 -18.14 -4.03 35.00
N GLY A 147 -17.84 -5.31 34.77
CA GLY A 147 -17.08 -6.12 35.74
C GLY A 147 -15.72 -5.52 36.09
N LYS A 148 -14.94 -5.08 35.09
CA LYS A 148 -13.62 -4.46 35.34
C LYS A 148 -13.72 -3.12 36.04
N ILE A 149 -14.71 -2.30 35.72
CA ILE A 149 -14.95 -1.02 36.40
C ILE A 149 -15.36 -1.27 37.85
N THR A 150 -16.23 -2.26 38.12
CA THR A 150 -16.62 -2.62 39.49
C THR A 150 -15.43 -3.10 40.31
N THR A 151 -14.52 -3.91 39.73
CA THR A 151 -13.26 -4.28 40.39
C THR A 151 -12.41 -3.06 40.73
N LEU A 152 -12.26 -2.11 39.80
CA LEU A 152 -11.52 -0.87 40.03
C LEU A 152 -12.12 0.03 41.14
N LEU A 153 -13.46 0.05 41.27
CA LEU A 153 -14.15 0.80 42.31
C LEU A 153 -14.02 0.15 43.69
N LEU A 154 -13.93 -1.19 43.75
CA LEU A 154 -13.74 -1.93 44.99
C LEU A 154 -12.29 -1.88 45.49
N GLU A 155 -11.32 -1.77 44.58
CA GLU A 155 -9.89 -1.64 44.89
C GLU A 155 -9.46 -0.19 45.21
N GLY A 156 -10.34 0.79 44.98
CA GLY A 156 -10.12 2.21 45.24
C GLY A 156 -10.45 2.60 46.67
N ALA A 157 -9.62 2.19 47.63
CA ALA A 157 -9.53 2.86 48.92
C ALA A 157 -8.90 4.25 48.74
N GLU A 158 -9.51 5.25 49.40
CA GLU A 158 -9.07 6.62 49.73
C GLU A 158 -7.76 7.18 49.09
N ASP A 159 -7.84 8.40 48.54
CA ASP A 159 -6.73 9.24 48.02
C ASP A 159 -6.02 8.82 46.72
N THR A 160 -6.76 8.42 45.68
CA THR A 160 -6.20 8.32 44.32
C THR A 160 -6.43 9.58 43.49
N ASP A 161 -5.34 10.17 43.00
CA ASP A 161 -5.36 11.34 42.11
C ASP A 161 -6.12 11.09 40.79
N THR A 162 -6.72 12.15 40.24
CA THR A 162 -7.61 12.12 39.07
C THR A 162 -6.93 11.51 37.84
N ASP A 163 -5.62 11.75 37.65
CA ASP A 163 -4.87 11.17 36.54
C ASP A 163 -4.67 9.66 36.70
N THR A 164 -4.53 9.19 37.95
CA THR A 164 -4.39 7.75 38.25
C THR A 164 -5.70 7.02 37.95
N MET A 165 -6.83 7.59 38.35
CA MET A 165 -8.16 7.04 38.04
C MET A 165 -8.46 7.05 36.55
N THR A 166 -8.12 8.14 35.86
CA THR A 166 -8.26 8.25 34.40
C THR A 166 -7.40 7.21 33.69
N THR A 167 -6.18 6.95 34.17
CA THR A 167 -5.29 5.92 33.62
C THR A 167 -5.85 4.52 33.82
N LYS A 168 -6.32 4.20 35.04
CA LYS A 168 -6.95 2.91 35.34
C LYS A 168 -8.20 2.65 34.49
N PHE A 169 -9.05 3.66 34.35
CA PHE A 169 -10.24 3.59 33.49
C PHE A 169 -9.86 3.33 32.02
N ASN A 170 -8.93 4.11 31.47
CA ASN A 170 -8.45 3.93 30.11
C ASN A 170 -7.85 2.53 29.90
N THR A 171 -7.13 2.00 30.88
CA THR A 171 -6.59 0.63 30.85
C THR A 171 -7.70 -0.41 30.84
N ALA A 172 -8.71 -0.31 31.72
CA ALA A 172 -9.83 -1.26 31.74
C ALA A 172 -10.63 -1.28 30.43
N VAL A 173 -10.88 -0.11 29.84
CA VAL A 173 -11.49 0.00 28.51
C VAL A 173 -10.61 -0.66 27.44
N THR A 174 -9.30 -0.40 27.47
CA THR A 174 -8.33 -0.96 26.52
C THR A 174 -8.27 -2.49 26.60
N GLU A 175 -8.14 -3.04 27.79
CA GLU A 175 -8.06 -4.48 28.00
C GLU A 175 -9.37 -5.20 27.65
N THR A 176 -10.52 -4.58 27.89
CA THR A 176 -11.83 -5.13 27.49
C THR A 176 -11.97 -5.19 25.98
N TYR A 177 -11.36 -4.26 25.26
CA TYR A 177 -11.32 -4.32 23.81
C TYR A 177 -10.33 -5.39 23.29
N HIS A 178 -9.33 -5.77 24.07
CA HIS A 178 -8.34 -6.79 23.67
C HIS A 178 -8.78 -8.23 23.91
N CYS A 179 -9.90 -8.50 24.60
CA CYS A 179 -10.55 -9.82 24.58
C CYS A 179 -11.55 -9.90 23.42
N ASP A 180 -11.49 -10.93 22.59
CA ASP A 180 -12.29 -11.10 21.34
C ASP A 180 -13.81 -11.23 21.64
N PRO A 181 -14.74 -10.76 20.75
CA PRO A 181 -14.79 -10.94 19.28
C PRO A 181 -14.65 -9.67 18.41
N TRP A 182 -14.32 -8.50 18.99
CA TRP A 182 -14.32 -7.21 18.27
C TRP A 182 -13.07 -6.90 17.44
N GLN A 183 -12.13 -7.84 17.33
CA GLN A 183 -10.82 -7.58 16.71
C GLN A 183 -10.79 -7.66 15.18
N THR A 184 -11.87 -8.08 14.50
CA THR A 184 -11.75 -8.30 13.06
C THR A 184 -11.44 -6.98 12.35
N PRO A 185 -10.29 -6.89 11.64
CA PRO A 185 -9.95 -5.69 10.91
C PRO A 185 -10.99 -5.46 9.81
N PRO A 186 -11.32 -4.20 9.48
CA PRO A 186 -12.24 -3.91 8.40
C PRO A 186 -11.71 -4.51 7.10
N LYS A 187 -12.62 -5.04 6.27
CA LYS A 187 -12.28 -5.61 4.97
C LYS A 187 -11.55 -4.54 4.14
N LYS A 188 -10.41 -4.91 3.54
CA LYS A 188 -9.55 -3.99 2.77
C LYS A 188 -10.27 -3.37 1.57
N ASN A 189 -11.27 -4.06 1.02
CA ASN A 189 -12.19 -3.60 -0.02
C ASN A 189 -13.61 -4.05 0.32
N PRO A 190 -14.42 -3.24 1.03
CA PRO A 190 -15.75 -3.65 1.49
C PRO A 190 -16.76 -3.86 0.34
N TRP A 191 -16.52 -3.26 -0.83
CA TRP A 191 -17.37 -3.36 -2.03
C TRP A 191 -17.18 -4.63 -2.86
N VAL A 192 -16.26 -5.53 -2.48
CA VAL A 192 -16.06 -6.81 -3.19
C VAL A 192 -17.11 -7.81 -2.70
N THR A 193 -18.05 -8.16 -3.58
CA THR A 193 -19.14 -9.10 -3.29
C THR A 193 -18.69 -10.56 -3.42
N ASN A 194 -19.39 -11.48 -2.75
CA ASN A 194 -19.13 -12.92 -2.88
C ASN A 194 -19.36 -13.42 -4.31
N GLU A 195 -20.38 -12.89 -5.01
CA GLU A 195 -20.64 -13.20 -6.42
C GLU A 195 -19.45 -12.88 -7.34
N LEU A 196 -18.74 -11.77 -7.06
CA LEU A 196 -17.54 -11.40 -7.80
C LEU A 196 -16.38 -12.38 -7.53
N LEU A 197 -16.28 -12.90 -6.31
CA LEU A 197 -15.30 -13.93 -5.96
C LEU A 197 -15.62 -15.24 -6.69
N ASP A 198 -16.90 -15.63 -6.75
CA ASP A 198 -17.35 -16.81 -7.48
C ASP A 198 -17.05 -16.71 -8.98
N LEU A 199 -17.27 -15.54 -9.59
CA LEU A 199 -16.86 -15.29 -10.97
C LEU A 199 -15.34 -15.40 -11.16
N CYS A 200 -14.55 -14.90 -10.21
CA CYS A 200 -13.10 -15.04 -10.23
C CYS A 200 -12.67 -16.51 -10.17
N ASP A 201 -13.38 -17.34 -9.42
CA ASP A 201 -13.13 -18.78 -9.32
C ASP A 201 -13.57 -19.52 -10.58
N LYS A 202 -14.73 -19.18 -11.16
CA LYS A 202 -15.19 -19.68 -12.48
C LYS A 202 -14.19 -19.38 -13.59
N ARG A 203 -13.67 -18.15 -13.65
CA ARG A 203 -12.59 -17.77 -14.58
C ARG A 203 -11.35 -18.64 -14.39
N ARG A 204 -10.98 -18.91 -13.13
CA ARG A 204 -9.82 -19.73 -12.77
C ARG A 204 -9.96 -21.18 -13.25
N ALA A 205 -11.17 -21.72 -13.24
CA ALA A 205 -11.47 -23.05 -13.77
C ALA A 205 -11.37 -23.11 -15.30
N LEU A 206 -11.96 -22.13 -16.01
CA LEU A 206 -11.96 -22.04 -17.48
C LEU A 206 -10.56 -21.84 -18.08
N LYS A 207 -9.60 -21.35 -17.30
CA LYS A 207 -8.21 -21.21 -17.74
C LYS A 207 -7.56 -22.54 -18.15
N ARG A 208 -8.04 -23.68 -17.64
CA ARG A 208 -7.52 -25.01 -17.99
C ARG A 208 -7.86 -25.43 -19.42
N SER A 209 -8.95 -24.91 -19.97
CA SER A 209 -9.43 -25.22 -21.33
C SER A 209 -9.22 -24.07 -22.33
N LYS A 210 -8.48 -23.01 -21.94
CA LYS A 210 -8.21 -21.82 -22.78
C LYS A 210 -7.58 -22.14 -24.15
N ASN A 211 -6.93 -23.30 -24.28
CA ASN A 211 -6.28 -23.74 -25.51
C ASN A 211 -7.28 -24.17 -26.60
N SER A 212 -8.56 -24.38 -26.26
CA SER A 212 -9.63 -24.57 -27.25
C SER A 212 -10.29 -23.22 -27.60
N PRO A 213 -10.79 -23.04 -28.83
CA PRO A 213 -11.52 -21.84 -29.23
C PRO A 213 -12.70 -21.53 -28.29
N GLU A 214 -13.47 -22.55 -27.90
CA GLU A 214 -14.63 -22.44 -27.01
C GLU A 214 -14.21 -22.02 -25.60
N GLY A 215 -13.11 -22.58 -25.10
CA GLY A 215 -12.54 -22.22 -23.80
C GLY A 215 -12.00 -20.79 -23.78
N TYR A 216 -11.43 -20.32 -24.89
CA TYR A 216 -10.99 -18.93 -25.04
C TYR A 216 -12.17 -17.95 -24.98
N ASP A 217 -13.26 -18.23 -25.71
CA ASP A 217 -14.44 -17.36 -25.74
C ASP A 217 -15.20 -17.33 -24.41
N ALA A 218 -15.35 -18.49 -23.76
CA ALA A 218 -15.93 -18.57 -22.42
C ALA A 218 -15.09 -17.81 -21.39
N TYR A 219 -13.76 -17.94 -21.45
CA TYR A 219 -12.84 -17.20 -20.59
C TYR A 219 -12.94 -15.68 -20.82
N ARG A 220 -12.98 -15.24 -22.09
CA ARG A 220 -13.10 -13.82 -22.46
C ARG A 220 -14.41 -13.22 -21.94
N THR A 221 -15.51 -13.95 -22.06
CA THR A 221 -16.85 -13.50 -21.61
C THR A 221 -16.88 -13.29 -20.10
N ILE A 222 -16.47 -14.30 -19.32
CA ILE A 222 -16.41 -14.18 -17.85
C ILE A 222 -15.45 -13.06 -17.41
N ASN A 223 -14.32 -12.87 -18.10
CA ASN A 223 -13.39 -11.78 -17.79
C ASN A 223 -14.01 -10.39 -18.04
N LYS A 224 -14.84 -10.25 -19.08
CA LYS A 224 -15.59 -9.01 -19.35
C LYS A 224 -16.62 -8.75 -18.25
N ASP A 225 -17.33 -9.80 -17.81
CA ASP A 225 -18.32 -9.70 -16.75
C ASP A 225 -17.71 -9.33 -15.41
N ILE A 226 -16.57 -9.92 -15.04
CA ILE A 226 -15.82 -9.56 -13.82
C ILE A 226 -15.46 -8.07 -13.84
N LYS A 227 -14.94 -7.56 -14.96
CA LYS A 227 -14.58 -6.13 -15.08
C LYS A 227 -15.81 -5.23 -14.91
N LYS A 228 -16.91 -5.57 -15.57
CA LYS A 228 -18.18 -4.84 -15.48
C LYS A 228 -18.72 -4.84 -14.05
N GLN A 229 -18.73 -5.99 -13.39
CA GLN A 229 -19.20 -6.12 -12.01
C GLN A 229 -18.29 -5.41 -11.02
N MET A 230 -16.96 -5.49 -11.16
CA MET A 230 -16.03 -4.72 -10.32
C MET A 230 -16.29 -3.21 -10.41
N GLN A 231 -16.48 -2.71 -11.63
CA GLN A 231 -16.73 -1.29 -11.84
C GLN A 231 -18.08 -0.88 -11.24
N SER A 232 -19.13 -1.66 -11.48
CA SER A 232 -20.47 -1.43 -10.94
C SER A 232 -20.48 -1.47 -9.40
N ALA A 233 -19.89 -2.50 -8.80
CA ALA A 233 -19.85 -2.65 -7.33
C ALA A 233 -19.08 -1.50 -6.66
N LYS A 234 -17.96 -1.07 -7.24
CA LYS A 234 -17.22 0.10 -6.75
C LYS A 234 -18.03 1.38 -6.90
N GLN A 235 -18.72 1.56 -8.02
CA GLN A 235 -19.55 2.74 -8.28
C GLN A 235 -20.72 2.82 -7.29
N ASN A 236 -21.46 1.73 -7.12
CA ASN A 236 -22.57 1.65 -6.16
C ASN A 236 -22.11 1.96 -4.74
N TRP A 237 -20.95 1.43 -4.33
CA TRP A 237 -20.38 1.72 -3.02
C TRP A 237 -20.05 3.20 -2.82
N ILE A 238 -19.48 3.85 -3.84
CA ILE A 238 -19.22 5.31 -3.81
C ILE A 238 -20.55 6.08 -3.72
N GLU A 239 -21.55 5.70 -4.52
CA GLU A 239 -22.86 6.35 -4.53
C GLU A 239 -23.60 6.22 -3.20
N GLU A 240 -23.52 5.05 -2.56
CA GLU A 240 -24.05 4.83 -1.21
C GLU A 240 -23.38 5.73 -0.18
N HIS A 241 -22.05 5.84 -0.21
CA HIS A 241 -21.32 6.73 0.69
C HIS A 241 -21.63 8.21 0.43
N CYS A 242 -21.85 8.60 -0.82
CA CYS A 242 -22.31 9.96 -1.15
C CYS A 242 -23.71 10.23 -0.58
N LYS A 243 -24.64 9.27 -0.68
CA LYS A 243 -25.97 9.38 -0.07
C LYS A 243 -25.90 9.46 1.45
N GLU A 244 -25.03 8.69 2.09
CA GLU A 244 -24.80 8.77 3.53
C GLU A 244 -24.28 10.14 3.97
N ILE A 245 -23.36 10.73 3.19
CA ILE A 245 -22.86 12.09 3.42
C ILE A 245 -24.02 13.09 3.34
N GLU A 246 -24.83 13.03 2.27
CA GLU A 246 -25.97 13.91 2.10
C GLU A 246 -26.98 13.78 3.24
N ASN A 247 -27.33 12.55 3.63
CA ASN A 247 -28.27 12.29 4.72
C ASN A 247 -27.72 12.78 6.07
N SER A 248 -26.43 12.56 6.33
CA SER A 248 -25.76 13.01 7.56
C SER A 248 -25.76 14.53 7.68
N LEU A 249 -25.61 15.25 6.57
CA LEU A 249 -25.65 16.71 6.52
C LEU A 249 -27.08 17.26 6.59
N LYS A 250 -28.02 16.66 5.86
CA LYS A 250 -29.42 17.14 5.75
C LYS A 250 -30.24 16.89 7.02
N TYR A 251 -30.14 15.70 7.61
CA TYR A 251 -31.06 15.27 8.68
C TYR A 251 -30.44 15.29 10.07
N ASN A 252 -29.16 14.96 10.18
CA ASN A 252 -28.52 14.72 11.48
C ASN A 252 -27.56 15.84 11.92
N ASN A 253 -27.32 16.85 11.07
CA ASN A 253 -26.28 17.88 11.21
C ASN A 253 -24.91 17.29 11.64
N ASN A 254 -24.64 16.03 11.27
CA ASN A 254 -23.48 15.27 11.72
C ASN A 254 -22.32 15.49 10.76
N THR A 255 -21.80 16.72 10.78
CA THR A 255 -20.67 17.16 9.95
C THR A 255 -19.45 16.28 10.16
N LYS A 256 -19.22 15.78 11.38
CA LYS A 256 -18.10 14.88 11.71
C LYS A 256 -18.13 13.58 10.90
N MET A 257 -19.29 12.92 10.83
CA MET A 257 -19.46 11.70 10.03
C MET A 257 -19.26 12.00 8.53
N ALA A 258 -19.86 13.07 8.02
CA ALA A 258 -19.68 13.49 6.63
C ALA A 258 -18.20 13.70 6.27
N TYR A 259 -17.44 14.43 7.10
CA TYR A 259 -16.00 14.61 6.89
C TYR A 259 -15.21 13.30 6.97
N GLN A 260 -15.60 12.38 7.85
CA GLN A 260 -14.95 11.08 7.95
C GLN A 260 -15.16 10.24 6.68
N THR A 261 -16.39 10.15 6.18
CA THR A 261 -16.73 9.43 4.95
C THR A 261 -16.01 10.05 3.74
N VAL A 262 -16.01 11.38 3.61
CA VAL A 262 -15.23 12.09 2.55
C VAL A 262 -13.76 11.73 2.65
N LYS A 263 -13.19 11.73 3.86
CA LYS A 263 -11.78 11.38 4.07
C LYS A 263 -11.48 9.93 3.73
N GLU A 264 -12.43 9.02 3.89
CA GLU A 264 -12.28 7.61 3.51
C GLU A 264 -12.32 7.44 1.99
N LEU A 265 -13.21 8.13 1.30
CA LEU A 265 -13.31 8.13 -0.17
C LEU A 265 -12.09 8.78 -0.85
N THR A 266 -11.60 9.89 -0.30
CA THR A 266 -10.57 10.73 -0.92
C THR A 266 -9.15 10.42 -0.45
N LYS A 267 -8.97 9.40 0.41
CA LYS A 267 -7.68 9.12 1.06
C LYS A 267 -6.60 8.76 0.04
N THR A 268 -5.88 9.76 -0.43
CA THR A 268 -4.60 9.57 -1.10
C THR A 268 -3.56 9.27 -0.03
N LYS A 269 -2.74 8.23 -0.23
CA LYS A 269 -1.57 7.99 0.63
C LYS A 269 -0.60 9.14 0.41
N GLN A 270 -0.71 10.17 1.23
CA GLN A 270 0.33 11.17 1.33
C GLN A 270 1.47 10.53 2.16
N PRO A 271 2.64 10.27 1.56
CA PRO A 271 3.79 9.90 2.38
C PRO A 271 4.00 11.04 3.38
N ARG A 272 4.18 10.70 4.67
CA ARG A 272 4.63 11.71 5.62
C ARG A 272 6.00 12.18 5.10
N ALA A 273 6.08 13.43 4.67
CA ALA A 273 7.36 14.05 4.34
C ALA A 273 8.15 14.14 5.65
N SER A 274 9.12 13.25 5.82
CA SER A 274 10.07 13.27 6.94
C SER A 274 11.18 14.31 6.74
N THR A 275 11.03 15.15 5.72
CA THR A 275 12.11 15.96 5.19
C THR A 275 11.51 17.27 4.70
N ILE A 276 12.04 18.38 5.21
CA ILE A 276 11.62 19.73 4.83
C ILE A 276 12.83 20.50 4.31
N GLN A 277 12.59 21.52 3.48
CA GLN A 277 13.67 22.36 2.97
C GLN A 277 14.00 23.52 3.95
N SER A 278 15.28 23.78 4.14
CA SER A 278 15.75 25.00 4.79
C SER A 278 15.38 26.22 3.93
N LYS A 279 15.53 27.42 4.49
CA LYS A 279 15.36 28.67 3.74
C LYS A 279 16.36 28.81 2.57
N THR A 280 17.49 28.11 2.63
CA THR A 280 18.55 28.07 1.61
C THR A 280 18.38 26.91 0.61
N GLY A 281 17.31 26.11 0.72
CA GLY A 281 17.02 25.00 -0.19
C GLY A 281 17.66 23.66 0.19
N GLU A 282 18.32 23.57 1.35
CA GLU A 282 18.94 22.33 1.83
C GLU A 282 17.91 21.37 2.46
N CYS A 283 18.17 20.08 2.33
CA CYS A 283 17.26 19.01 2.74
C CYS A 283 17.46 18.69 4.23
N LEU A 284 16.51 19.07 5.10
CA LEU A 284 16.58 18.83 6.55
C LEU A 284 15.90 17.51 6.93
N THR A 285 16.68 16.57 7.49
CA THR A 285 16.21 15.24 7.90
C THR A 285 16.27 14.99 9.41
N GLU A 286 16.92 15.87 10.17
CA GLU A 286 17.08 15.76 11.64
C GLU A 286 15.90 16.41 12.36
N GLU A 287 15.31 15.73 13.35
CA GLU A 287 14.10 16.15 14.05
C GLU A 287 14.21 17.56 14.66
N GLN A 288 15.33 17.88 15.30
CA GLN A 288 15.55 19.21 15.89
C GLN A 288 15.60 20.31 14.83
N LYS A 289 16.36 20.10 13.73
CA LYS A 289 16.43 21.07 12.62
C LYS A 289 15.08 21.25 11.94
N ILE A 290 14.27 20.18 11.87
CA ILE A 290 12.91 20.23 11.35
C ILE A 290 12.03 21.11 12.24
N LEU A 291 12.08 20.92 13.56
CA LEU A 291 11.34 21.72 14.55
C LEU A 291 11.76 23.19 14.55
N ASP A 292 13.06 23.46 14.49
CA ASP A 292 13.60 24.83 14.46
C ASP A 292 13.14 25.56 13.20
N ARG A 293 13.16 24.88 12.04
CA ARG A 293 12.68 25.43 10.77
C ARG A 293 11.15 25.66 10.77
N TRP A 294 10.37 24.79 11.42
CA TRP A 294 8.94 25.01 11.63
C TRP A 294 8.68 26.21 12.53
N THR A 295 9.45 26.36 13.62
CA THR A 295 9.38 27.51 14.51
C THR A 295 9.68 28.80 13.74
N GLU A 296 10.76 28.84 12.96
CA GLU A 296 11.11 29.96 12.08
C GLU A 296 10.00 30.29 11.08
N TYR A 297 9.43 29.27 10.42
CA TYR A 297 8.34 29.46 9.47
C TYR A 297 7.10 30.08 10.13
N CYS A 298 6.67 29.51 11.26
CA CYS A 298 5.48 29.96 11.98
C CYS A 298 5.67 31.38 12.52
N SER A 299 6.82 31.69 13.13
CA SER A 299 7.13 33.04 13.63
C SER A 299 7.12 34.11 12.54
N ASN A 300 7.66 33.80 11.36
CA ASN A 300 7.63 34.73 10.22
C ASN A 300 6.21 34.93 9.65
N SER A 301 5.36 33.91 9.75
CA SER A 301 3.97 33.99 9.29
C SER A 301 3.06 34.79 10.23
N THR A 302 3.34 34.82 11.55
CA THR A 302 2.59 35.62 12.53
C THR A 302 3.05 37.08 12.62
N THR A 303 4.25 37.42 12.13
CA THR A 303 4.70 38.82 12.03
C THR A 303 4.09 39.58 10.85
N ALA A 304 3.37 38.91 9.95
CA ALA A 304 2.61 39.57 8.89
C ALA A 304 1.21 39.98 9.41
N SER A 305 1.14 41.12 10.09
CA SER A 305 -0.12 41.83 10.33
C SER A 305 -0.56 42.59 9.06
N PRO A 306 -1.87 42.87 8.89
CA PRO A 306 -2.52 43.02 7.60
C PRO A 306 -1.99 44.23 6.83
N MET A 307 -1.69 44.02 5.53
CA MET A 307 -1.45 45.11 4.59
C MET A 307 -2.56 46.15 4.74
N GLY A 308 -2.17 47.33 5.22
CA GLY A 308 -3.03 48.47 5.42
C GLY A 308 -3.77 48.82 4.14
N ILE A 309 -5.03 49.18 4.31
CA ILE A 309 -5.90 49.78 3.31
C ILE A 309 -5.16 50.97 2.70
N GLN A 310 -4.71 50.84 1.46
CA GLN A 310 -4.13 51.94 0.71
C GLN A 310 -5.29 52.84 0.25
N GLN A 311 -5.43 53.98 0.92
CA GLN A 311 -6.29 55.09 0.52
C GLN A 311 -5.95 55.49 -0.93
N PHE A 312 -6.93 55.37 -1.83
CA PHE A 312 -6.89 56.02 -3.12
C PHE A 312 -7.10 57.53 -2.92
N CYS A 313 -6.14 58.35 -3.36
CA CYS A 313 -6.33 59.76 -3.65
C CYS A 313 -6.09 60.01 -5.15
N PRO A 314 -6.86 60.91 -5.78
CA PRO A 314 -6.97 60.99 -7.24
C PRO A 314 -5.81 61.73 -7.89
N ALA A 315 -5.52 61.37 -9.14
CA ALA A 315 -4.49 61.98 -9.97
C ALA A 315 -4.82 63.45 -10.33
N PRO A 316 -3.81 64.33 -10.48
CA PRO A 316 -4.03 65.66 -11.00
C PRO A 316 -4.13 65.63 -12.53
N ASN A 317 -5.10 66.39 -13.04
CA ASN A 317 -5.27 66.70 -14.45
C ASN A 317 -4.01 67.34 -15.03
N HIS A 318 -3.54 66.84 -16.17
CA HIS A 318 -3.11 67.64 -17.31
C HIS A 318 -3.19 66.83 -18.60
#